data_AF-A0A5C8T7K2-F1
#
_entry.id   AF-A0A5C8T7K2-F1
#
_cell.length_a   1.000
_cell.length_b   1.000
_cell.length_c   1.000
_cell.angle_alpha   90.00
_cell.angle_beta   90.00
_cell.angle_gamma   90.00
#
_symmetry.space_group_name_H-M   'P 1'
#
loop_
_entity.id
_entity.type
_entity.pdbx_description
1 polymer ?
#
loop_
_entity_poly.entity_id
_entity_poly.type
_entity_poly.pdbx_seq_one_letter_code
_entity_poly.pdbx_strand_id
1 'polypeptide(L)' 'MQSGPGEAPFCEIGRLHDGDTVVVCEKLGLWLGVVYESASLACRTTILVPVEQAYTGPCGYGWILARNVSVDPK' A
#
# COMPACT_ATOMS: atom_id res chain seq x y z
N MET A 1 7.86 -3.83 -3.43
CA MET A 1 6.47 -3.53 -3.77
C MET A 1 6.15 -4.11 -5.12
N GLN A 2 4.96 -4.67 -5.25
CA GLN A 2 4.48 -5.31 -6.47
C GLN A 2 3.24 -4.59 -7.03
N SER A 3 3.01 -4.74 -8.33
CA SER A 3 1.82 -4.20 -9.01
C SER A 3 0.50 -4.89 -8.65
N GLY A 4 0.55 -6.05 -7.99
CA GLY A 4 -0.63 -6.79 -7.54
C GLY A 4 -0.31 -7.78 -6.41
N PRO A 5 -1.34 -8.32 -5.73
CA PRO A 5 -1.18 -9.33 -4.68
C PRO A 5 -1.23 -10.76 -5.22
N GLY A 6 -0.46 -11.66 -4.63
CA GLY A 6 -0.55 -13.10 -4.87
C GLY A 6 0.71 -13.70 -5.48
N GLU A 7 0.58 -14.89 -6.08
CA GLU A 7 1.68 -15.63 -6.71
C GLU A 7 1.74 -15.44 -8.24
N ALA A 8 0.82 -14.65 -8.81
CA ALA A 8 0.91 -14.29 -10.21
C ALA A 8 2.20 -13.48 -10.46
N PRO A 9 2.72 -13.45 -11.70
CA PRO A 9 3.97 -12.75 -12.03
C PRO A 9 3.76 -11.23 -12.04
N PHE A 10 3.51 -10.64 -10.87
CA PHE A 10 3.43 -9.20 -10.69
C PHE A 10 4.83 -8.58 -10.73
N CYS A 11 4.97 -7.48 -11.45
CA CYS A 11 6.23 -6.76 -11.56
C CYS A 11 6.57 -6.10 -10.23
N GLU A 12 7.85 -6.12 -9.85
CA GLU A 12 8.36 -5.23 -8.81
C GLU A 12 8.27 -3.80 -9.34
N ILE A 13 7.53 -2.94 -8.63
CA ILE A 13 7.30 -1.54 -9.03
C ILE A 13 8.02 -0.53 -8.13
N GLY A 14 8.64 -1.01 -7.05
CA GLY A 14 9.40 -0.16 -6.13
C GLY A 14 9.85 -0.91 -4.88
N ARG A 15 10.66 -0.26 -4.05
CA ARG A 15 11.10 -0.78 -2.75
C ARG A 15 10.89 0.29 -1.68
N LEU A 16 10.45 -0.16 -0.51
CA LEU A 16 10.44 0.64 0.71
C LEU A 16 11.74 0.35 1.45
N HIS A 17 12.21 1.33 2.20
CA HIS A 17 13.33 1.20 3.11
C HIS A 17 12.84 0.98 4.53
N ASP A 18 13.71 0.42 5.36
CA ASP A 18 13.40 0.23 6.78
C ASP A 18 13.10 1.57 7.45
N GLY A 19 11.96 1.66 8.13
CA GLY A 19 11.48 2.88 8.76
C GLY A 19 10.50 3.71 7.92
N ASP A 20 10.30 3.37 6.63
CA ASP A 20 9.27 4.01 5.82
C ASP A 20 7.87 3.75 6.40
N THR A 21 7.11 4.83 6.59
CA THR A 21 5.72 4.74 7.04
C THR A 21 4.78 4.62 5.86
N VAL A 22 3.82 3.71 5.96
CA VAL A 22 2.82 3.47 4.92
C VAL A 22 1.41 3.49 5.49
N VAL A 23 0.44 3.80 4.65
CA VAL A 23 -0.99 3.63 4.97
C VAL A 23 -1.44 2.32 4.36
N VAL A 24 -2.00 1.42 5.17
CA VAL A 24 -2.61 0.18 4.71
C VAL A 24 -4.06 0.48 4.31
N CYS A 25 -4.39 0.26 3.05
CA CYS A 25 -5.73 0.49 2.50
C CYS A 25 -6.51 -0.81 2.29
N GLU A 26 -5.81 -1.92 2.06
CA GLU A 26 -6.43 -3.20 1.72
C GLU A 26 -5.60 -4.38 2.26
N LYS A 27 -6.27 -5.51 2.53
CA LYS A 27 -5.63 -6.77 2.91
C LYS A 27 -6.22 -7.93 2.10
N LEU A 28 -5.36 -8.61 1.35
CA LEU A 28 -5.70 -9.81 0.59
C LEU A 28 -4.77 -10.96 0.96
N GLY A 29 -5.24 -11.87 1.83
CA GLY A 29 -4.42 -12.96 2.34
C GLY A 29 -3.17 -12.45 3.08
N LEU A 30 -1.99 -12.78 2.54
CA LEU A 30 -0.68 -12.35 3.07
C LEU A 30 -0.19 -11.01 2.50
N TRP A 31 -0.97 -10.39 1.61
CA TRP A 31 -0.62 -9.15 0.93
C TRP A 31 -1.38 -7.97 1.53
N LEU A 32 -0.68 -6.85 1.62
CA LEU A 32 -1.20 -5.56 2.04
C LEU A 32 -1.09 -4.58 0.89
N GLY A 33 -2.22 -3.98 0.52
CA GLY A 33 -2.29 -2.85 -0.39
C GLY A 33 -1.90 -1.60 0.39
N VAL A 34 -0.82 -0.95 -0.02
CA VAL A 34 -0.24 0.18 0.70
C VAL A 34 -0.08 1.39 -0.19
N VAL A 35 -0.16 2.57 0.43
CA VAL A 35 0.17 3.87 -0.15
C VAL A 35 1.30 4.48 0.66
N TYR A 36 2.32 5.03 0.00
CA TYR A 36 3.60 5.48 0.59
C TYR A 36 4.18 6.67 -0.19
N GLU A 37 4.97 7.53 0.50
CA GLU A 37 5.69 8.75 0.02
C GLU A 37 4.94 9.74 -0.92
N SER A 38 5.16 11.06 -0.87
CA SER A 38 6.07 11.92 -0.09
C SER A 38 5.37 13.24 0.29
N ALA A 39 5.66 13.74 1.49
CA ALA A 39 5.13 14.98 2.09
C ALA A 39 3.60 15.02 2.31
N SER A 40 3.20 14.46 3.46
CA SER A 40 2.19 15.02 4.37
C SER A 40 0.96 15.68 3.72
N LEU A 41 -0.21 15.01 3.81
CA LEU A 41 -1.58 15.48 3.48
C LEU A 41 -2.13 15.26 2.06
N ALA A 42 -1.34 14.98 1.02
CA ALA A 42 -1.87 14.95 -0.35
C ALA A 42 -2.49 13.62 -0.83
N CYS A 43 -2.21 12.48 -0.18
CA CYS A 43 -2.60 11.16 -0.71
C CYS A 43 -4.10 10.84 -0.59
N ARG A 44 -4.91 11.68 0.08
CA ARG A 44 -6.38 11.58 0.19
C ARG A 44 -6.90 10.16 0.51
N THR A 45 -6.11 9.35 1.21
CA THR A 45 -6.44 7.94 1.56
C THR A 45 -7.57 7.82 2.58
N THR A 46 -7.98 8.93 3.21
CA THR A 46 -9.11 9.01 4.15
C THR A 46 -10.47 9.21 3.47
N ILE A 47 -10.51 9.34 2.14
CA ILE A 47 -11.79 9.46 1.42
C ILE A 47 -12.43 8.08 1.33
N LEU A 48 -13.55 7.90 2.04
CA LEU A 48 -14.40 6.73 1.87
C LEU A 48 -15.06 6.81 0.49
N VAL A 49 -14.62 5.94 -0.41
CA VAL A 49 -15.25 5.76 -1.72
C VAL A 49 -16.32 4.67 -1.58
N PRO A 50 -17.54 4.88 -2.13
CA PRO A 50 -18.65 3.94 -1.95
C PRO A 50 -18.45 2.61 -2.70
N VAL A 51 -17.44 2.54 -3.57
CA VAL A 51 -17.09 1.36 -4.36
C VAL A 51 -15.60 1.10 -4.19
N GLU A 52 -15.25 -0.15 -3.92
CA GLU A 52 -13.88 -0.63 -3.91
C GLU A 52 -13.25 -0.39 -5.29
N GLN A 53 -12.14 0.34 -5.32
CA GLN A 53 -11.48 0.71 -6.57
C GLN A 53 -9.98 0.82 -6.36
N ALA A 54 -9.23 0.61 -7.45
CA ALA A 54 -7.80 0.80 -7.44
C ALA A 54 -7.44 2.24 -7.04
N TYR A 55 -6.36 2.39 -6.28
CA TYR A 55 -5.88 3.70 -5.88
C TYR A 55 -5.41 4.50 -7.10
N THR A 56 -5.99 5.68 -7.30
CA THR A 56 -5.68 6.61 -8.41
C THR A 56 -5.13 7.95 -7.91
N GLY A 57 -4.81 8.02 -6.62
CA GLY A 57 -4.26 9.24 -6.01
C GLY A 57 -2.81 9.50 -6.41
N PRO A 58 -2.27 10.68 -6.08
CA PRO A 58 -0.98 11.15 -6.59
C PRO A 58 0.24 10.47 -5.96
N CYS A 59 0.03 9.55 -5.02
CA CYS A 59 1.11 8.96 -4.22
C CYS A 59 1.52 7.59 -4.75
N GLY A 60 2.71 7.14 -4.33
CA GLY A 60 3.15 5.79 -4.60
C GLY A 60 2.20 4.77 -3.98
N TYR A 61 1.89 3.71 -4.70
CA TYR A 61 1.05 2.63 -4.21
C TYR A 61 1.55 1.28 -4.72
N GLY A 62 1.17 0.21 -4.02
CA GLY A 62 1.50 -1.13 -4.43
C GLY A 62 1.20 -2.16 -3.35
N TRP A 63 1.69 -3.37 -3.58
CA TRP A 63 1.47 -4.52 -2.72
C TRP A 63 2.77 -4.95 -2.04
N ILE A 64 2.67 -5.23 -0.74
CA ILE A 64 3.76 -5.78 0.07
C ILE A 64 3.28 -6.96 0.91
N LEU A 65 4.20 -7.81 1.33
CA LEU A 65 3.89 -8.93 2.22
C LEU A 65 3.71 -8.42 3.65
N ALA A 66 2.67 -8.89 4.31
CA ALA A 66 2.32 -8.49 5.67
C ALA A 66 3.47 -8.69 6.67
N ARG A 67 4.30 -9.72 6.48
CA ARG A 67 5.48 -9.99 7.33
C ARG A 67 6.56 -8.90 7.28
N ASN A 68 6.53 -8.02 6.28
CA ASN A 68 7.48 -6.93 6.11
C ASN A 68 6.96 -5.62 6.74
N VAL A 69 5.81 -5.64 7.42
CA VAL A 69 5.20 -4.47 8.05
C VAL A 69 4.98 -4.74 9.53
N SER A 70 5.46 -3.82 10.37
CA SER A 70 5.07 -3.77 11.77
C SER A 70 3.88 -2.81 11.91
N VAL A 71 2.70 -3.34 12.20
CA VAL A 71 1.53 -2.53 12.50
C VAL A 71 1.56 -2.25 14.01
N ASP A 72 1.68 -0.98 14.40
CA ASP A 72 1.54 -0.58 15.80
C ASP A 72 0.03 -0.55 16.12
N PRO A 73 -0.48 -1.46 16.99
CA PRO A 73 -1.87 -1.48 17.37
C PRO A 73 -2.12 -0.35 18.37
N LYS A 74 -2.66 0.77 17.89
CA LYS A 74 -3.14 1.85 18.74
C LYS A 74 -4.59 1.65 19.17
#